data_AF-A0AA38NVY1-F1
#
_entry.id   AF-A0AA38NVY1-F1
#
_cell.length_a   1.000
_cell.length_b   1.000
_cell.length_c   1.000
_cell.angle_alpha   90.00
_cell.angle_beta   90.00
_cell.angle_gamma   90.00
#
_symmetry.space_group_name_H-M   'P 1'
#
loop_
_entity.id
_entity.type
_entity.pdbx_description
1 polymer ?
#
loop_
_entity_poly.entity_id
_entity_poly.type
_entity_poly.pdbx_seq_one_letter_code
_entity_poly.pdbx_strand_id
1 'polypeptide(L)'
;MVTPAPGHLNQTISHVHSYSLASGTLDGMQVNSAQGGPDAPVVPDRDQNLWIFHPKLVGIPIRVDLKDRKGMQHVKVMPREGGGFKLIQERPNGGEPLVVWTPDVSQSKDRPKPKTEKSLMVIVKGSDENIGKLVRRIHHFYKGSKLDRNLWFTLGVVQFLAETGETLTSERIESHPDDLEKVQESMEVRKRSALVMAAARDEFRFQGPEVRP
;
A
#
# COMPACT_ATOMS: atom_id res chain seq x y z
N MET A 1 24.60 -54.33 0.64
CA MET A 1 25.39 -53.80 1.78
C MET A 1 24.52 -52.86 2.56
N VAL A 2 24.72 -52.89 3.87
CA VAL A 2 23.79 -52.50 4.95
C VAL A 2 23.64 -50.98 5.06
N THR A 3 22.39 -50.54 5.28
CA THR A 3 21.95 -49.20 5.68
C THR A 3 22.56 -48.77 7.03
N PRO A 4 22.56 -47.48 7.37
CA PRO A 4 21.59 -47.08 8.39
C PRO A 4 20.93 -45.71 8.15
N ALA A 5 19.73 -45.58 8.73
CA ALA A 5 18.95 -44.36 8.86
C ALA A 5 19.08 -43.80 10.32
N PRO A 6 18.21 -42.88 10.80
CA PRO A 6 18.53 -41.50 11.14
C PRO A 6 18.57 -41.23 12.66
N GLY A 7 19.18 -40.11 13.06
CA GLY A 7 19.19 -39.63 14.45
C GLY A 7 18.58 -38.24 14.59
N HIS A 8 17.40 -38.16 15.22
CA HIS A 8 16.87 -36.95 15.85
C HIS A 8 17.59 -36.70 17.18
N LEU A 9 17.79 -35.43 17.57
CA LEU A 9 17.49 -34.94 18.92
C LEU A 9 17.55 -33.39 18.99
N ASN A 10 16.43 -32.82 19.45
CA ASN A 10 16.26 -31.46 19.95
C ASN A 10 17.32 -31.09 20.99
N GLN A 11 17.65 -29.79 21.10
CA GLN A 11 17.48 -29.08 22.37
C GLN A 11 17.56 -27.55 22.24
N THR A 12 16.53 -26.94 22.81
CA THR A 12 16.24 -25.54 23.09
C THR A 12 17.31 -24.90 23.97
N ILE A 13 17.74 -23.67 23.67
CA ILE A 13 18.43 -22.81 24.63
C ILE A 13 17.61 -21.54 24.81
N SER A 14 16.90 -21.50 25.92
CA SER A 14 16.31 -20.30 26.53
C SER A 14 17.44 -19.49 27.18
N HIS A 15 17.49 -18.18 26.95
CA HIS A 15 18.25 -17.26 27.82
C HIS A 15 17.28 -16.23 28.39
N VAL A 16 16.97 -16.41 29.67
CA VAL A 16 16.27 -15.47 30.54
C VAL A 16 17.35 -14.60 31.19
N HIS A 17 17.37 -13.30 30.91
CA HIS A 17 18.13 -12.33 31.70
C HIS A 17 17.19 -11.66 32.70
N SER A 18 17.34 -12.05 33.96
CA SER A 18 16.85 -11.34 35.14
C SER A 18 17.81 -10.18 35.47
N TYR A 19 17.29 -8.96 35.65
CA TYR A 19 18.02 -7.89 36.32
C TYR A 19 17.28 -7.42 37.57
N SER A 20 18.07 -7.37 38.65
CA SER A 20 17.76 -7.06 40.02
C SER A 20 17.42 -5.58 40.21
N LEU A 21 16.43 -5.31 41.07
CA LEU A 21 16.15 -3.99 41.64
C LEU A 21 17.24 -3.62 42.66
N ALA A 22 17.76 -2.40 42.58
CA ALA A 22 18.48 -1.77 43.68
C ALA A 22 18.05 -0.31 43.81
N SER A 23 17.58 0.01 45.00
CA SER A 23 17.13 1.31 45.50
C SER A 23 18.32 2.23 45.77
N GLY A 24 18.18 3.54 45.50
CA GLY A 24 19.18 4.55 45.88
C GLY A 24 18.61 5.97 45.82
N THR A 25 18.78 6.70 46.91
CA THR A 25 18.13 7.95 47.32
C THR A 25 18.70 9.21 46.65
N LEU A 26 17.85 10.25 46.55
CA LEU A 26 18.11 11.63 46.11
C LEU A 26 19.21 12.37 46.88
N ASP A 27 20.10 13.09 46.18
CA ASP A 27 20.43 14.49 46.50
C ASP A 27 21.27 15.17 45.39
N GLY A 28 21.05 16.48 45.17
CA GLY A 28 22.00 17.35 44.46
C GLY A 28 21.52 17.97 43.14
N MET A 29 20.94 19.17 43.22
CA MET A 29 20.77 20.09 42.08
C MET A 29 22.13 20.59 41.54
N GLN A 30 22.34 20.44 40.22
CA GLN A 30 23.05 21.44 39.42
C GLN A 30 22.31 21.65 38.10
N VAL A 31 21.86 22.88 37.88
CA VAL A 31 21.36 23.42 36.62
C VAL A 31 22.55 23.68 35.70
N ASN A 32 22.58 23.03 34.54
CA ASN A 32 23.40 23.44 33.41
C ASN A 32 22.63 23.30 32.09
N SER A 33 22.80 24.32 31.28
CA SER A 33 22.04 24.68 30.09
C SER A 33 22.19 23.69 28.92
N ALA A 34 21.03 23.35 28.32
CA ALA A 34 20.79 23.08 26.91
C ALA A 34 21.86 22.31 26.09
N GLN A 35 21.81 20.98 26.15
CA GLN A 35 22.23 20.08 25.06
C GLN A 35 21.25 18.89 24.99
N GLY A 36 20.29 18.96 24.07
CA GLY A 36 19.33 17.89 23.83
C GLY A 36 19.97 16.71 23.10
N GLY A 37 20.49 15.76 23.88
CA GLY A 37 20.75 14.37 23.49
C GLY A 37 19.47 13.52 23.49
N PRO A 38 19.58 12.18 23.42
CA PRO A 38 18.85 11.28 22.52
C PRO A 38 17.43 10.89 22.97
N ASP A 39 16.63 11.84 23.45
CA ASP A 39 15.23 11.65 23.84
C ASP A 39 14.25 12.25 22.82
N ALA A 40 14.50 12.02 21.52
CA ALA A 40 13.37 11.95 20.62
C ALA A 40 12.58 10.70 21.01
N PRO A 41 11.29 10.79 21.39
CA PRO A 41 10.52 9.60 21.74
C PRO A 41 10.62 8.62 20.58
N VAL A 42 11.24 7.46 20.83
CA VAL A 42 11.14 6.31 19.94
C VAL A 42 9.67 5.94 19.95
N VAL A 43 8.94 6.47 18.97
CA VAL A 43 7.54 6.13 18.75
C VAL A 43 7.52 4.61 18.57
N PRO A 44 6.78 3.86 19.41
CA PRO A 44 6.70 2.41 19.26
C PRO A 44 6.21 2.11 17.85
N ASP A 45 6.82 1.09 17.25
CA ASP A 45 6.63 0.56 15.90
C ASP A 45 5.17 0.12 15.63
N ARG A 46 4.26 1.11 15.62
CA ARG A 46 2.85 0.98 15.24
C ARG A 46 2.69 0.96 13.72
N ASP A 47 3.78 1.12 12.99
CA ASP A 47 3.82 1.23 11.53
C ASP A 47 3.66 -0.13 10.83
N GLN A 48 3.77 -1.26 11.53
CA GLN A 48 3.72 -2.59 10.90
C GLN A 48 2.32 -3.05 10.44
N ASN A 49 1.24 -2.44 10.95
CA ASN A 49 -0.13 -2.91 10.66
C ASN A 49 -0.93 -2.05 9.66
N LEU A 50 -0.31 -1.02 9.06
CA LEU A 50 -0.96 -0.26 8.00
C LEU A 50 -0.54 -0.85 6.65
N TRP A 51 -1.54 -1.35 5.89
CA TRP A 51 -1.36 -1.92 4.55
C TRP A 51 -0.51 -1.05 3.62
N ILE A 52 -0.51 0.28 3.85
CA ILE A 52 0.23 1.24 3.05
C ILE A 52 1.76 1.07 3.18
N PHE A 53 2.27 0.57 4.29
CA PHE A 53 3.71 0.33 4.48
C PHE A 53 4.19 -0.99 3.87
N HIS A 54 3.34 -1.69 3.12
CA HIS A 54 3.74 -2.91 2.45
C HIS A 54 4.90 -2.63 1.46
N PRO A 55 5.99 -3.44 1.45
CA PRO A 55 7.18 -3.18 0.62
C PRO A 55 6.89 -3.02 -0.88
N LYS A 56 5.89 -3.73 -1.40
CA LYS A 56 5.43 -3.62 -2.80
C LYS A 56 4.80 -2.26 -3.16
N LEU A 57 4.54 -1.38 -2.19
CA LEU A 57 3.97 -0.04 -2.40
C LEU A 57 5.03 1.06 -2.43
N VAL A 58 6.29 0.72 -2.18
CA VAL A 58 7.39 1.68 -2.19
C VAL A 58 7.45 2.40 -3.52
N GLY A 59 7.50 3.72 -3.47
CA GLY A 59 7.63 4.57 -4.64
C GLY A 59 6.33 4.86 -5.39
N ILE A 60 5.19 4.24 -5.01
CA ILE A 60 3.91 4.45 -5.68
C ILE A 60 3.16 5.63 -5.00
N PRO A 61 2.77 6.69 -5.73
CA PRO A 61 1.97 7.77 -5.17
C PRO A 61 0.50 7.35 -5.08
N ILE A 62 0.01 7.17 -3.85
CA ILE A 62 -1.33 6.66 -3.53
C ILE A 62 -2.19 7.78 -2.95
N ARG A 63 -3.47 7.79 -3.31
CA ARG A 63 -4.48 8.70 -2.77
C ARG A 63 -5.03 8.15 -1.47
N VAL A 64 -4.94 8.92 -0.38
CA VAL A 64 -5.40 8.52 0.95
C VAL A 64 -6.05 9.69 1.68
N ASP A 65 -6.85 9.37 2.71
CA ASP A 65 -7.37 10.36 3.64
C ASP A 65 -6.56 10.30 4.95
N LEU A 66 -5.99 11.45 5.34
CA LEU A 66 -5.23 11.59 6.59
C LEU A 66 -6.10 12.27 7.64
N LYS A 67 -6.20 11.69 8.84
CA LYS A 67 -7.13 12.16 9.89
C LYS A 67 -6.89 13.61 10.34
N ASP A 68 -5.65 14.06 10.33
CA ASP A 68 -5.21 15.40 10.73
C ASP A 68 -5.31 16.44 9.62
N ARG A 69 -5.66 16.03 8.39
CA ARG A 69 -5.70 16.92 7.23
C ARG A 69 -7.05 16.87 6.54
N LYS A 70 -7.53 18.04 6.13
CA LYS A 70 -8.74 18.11 5.34
C LYS A 70 -8.44 17.75 3.89
N GLY A 71 -9.24 16.82 3.37
CA GLY A 71 -9.22 16.44 1.96
C GLY A 71 -8.19 15.36 1.63
N MET A 72 -8.37 14.80 0.44
CA MET A 72 -7.56 13.73 -0.11
C MET A 72 -6.11 14.16 -0.33
N GLN A 73 -5.17 13.33 0.11
CA GLN A 73 -3.74 13.56 -0.02
C GLN A 73 -3.12 12.53 -0.96
N HIS A 74 -2.07 12.93 -1.66
CA HIS A 74 -1.19 12.01 -2.39
C HIS A 74 0.05 11.77 -1.55
N VAL A 75 0.29 10.52 -1.17
CA VAL A 75 1.45 10.11 -0.38
C VAL A 75 2.21 9.00 -1.08
N LYS A 76 3.50 8.91 -0.80
CA LYS A 76 4.40 7.90 -1.33
C LYS A 76 5.17 7.27 -0.19
N VAL A 77 5.26 5.95 -0.21
CA VAL A 77 6.02 5.18 0.78
C VAL A 77 7.46 5.14 0.32
N MET A 78 8.39 5.45 1.21
CA MET A 78 9.82 5.46 0.93
C MET A 78 10.59 4.74 2.04
N PRO A 79 11.73 4.09 1.73
CA PRO A 79 12.63 3.58 2.75
C PRO A 79 13.15 4.72 3.64
N ARG A 80 13.38 4.42 4.92
CA ARG A 80 13.99 5.33 5.88
C ARG A 80 15.46 4.93 6.11
N GLU A 81 16.33 5.92 6.25
CA GLU A 81 17.72 5.68 6.71
C GLU A 81 17.68 5.13 8.14
N GLY A 82 18.37 4.00 8.36
CA GLY A 82 18.29 3.25 9.62
C GLY A 82 17.22 2.16 9.66
N GLY A 83 16.50 1.93 8.56
CA GLY A 83 15.52 0.85 8.42
C GLY A 83 14.07 1.31 8.55
N GLY A 84 13.15 0.47 8.05
CA GLY A 84 11.72 0.76 8.01
C GLY A 84 11.31 1.68 6.85
N PHE A 85 10.07 2.16 6.92
CA PHE A 85 9.44 2.99 5.90
C PHE A 85 8.98 4.34 6.47
N LYS A 86 8.84 5.32 5.60
CA LYS A 86 8.22 6.62 5.89
C LYS A 86 7.23 7.00 4.80
N LEU A 87 6.17 7.69 5.17
CA LEU A 87 5.29 8.34 4.21
C LEU A 87 5.80 9.74 3.91
N ILE A 88 5.90 10.07 2.63
CA ILE A 88 6.20 11.42 2.18
C ILE A 88 5.05 11.94 1.33
N GLN A 89 4.79 13.24 1.44
CA GLN A 89 3.95 13.98 0.52
C GLN A 89 4.83 14.91 -0.30
N GLU A 90 4.85 14.72 -1.61
CA GLU A 90 5.53 15.62 -2.54
C GLU A 90 4.80 16.97 -2.53
N ARG A 91 5.56 18.08 -2.47
CA ARG A 91 4.95 19.41 -2.55
C ARG A 91 4.65 19.72 -4.01
N PRO A 92 3.46 20.26 -4.34
CA PRO A 92 3.12 20.63 -5.71
C PRO A 92 4.12 21.60 -6.36
N ASN A 93 4.83 22.37 -5.52
CA ASN A 93 5.73 23.44 -5.92
C ASN A 93 7.18 22.96 -6.11
N GLY A 94 7.44 21.65 -6.03
CA GLY A 94 8.79 21.09 -6.11
C GLY A 94 9.69 21.39 -4.90
N GLY A 95 9.13 21.91 -3.81
CA GLY A 95 9.86 22.09 -2.55
C GLY A 95 10.06 20.77 -1.81
N GLU A 96 10.85 20.83 -0.73
CA GLU A 96 11.18 19.66 0.09
C GLU A 96 9.94 18.82 0.46
N PRO A 97 9.96 17.49 0.19
CA PRO A 97 8.87 16.60 0.56
C PRO A 97 8.55 16.69 2.04
N LEU A 98 7.26 16.71 2.37
CA LEU A 98 6.82 16.71 3.76
C LEU A 98 6.73 15.27 4.26
N VAL A 99 7.46 14.94 5.33
CA VAL A 99 7.27 13.66 6.02
C VAL A 99 5.90 13.69 6.71
N VAL A 100 5.08 12.68 6.40
CA VAL A 100 3.75 12.52 6.96
C VAL A 100 3.85 11.63 8.19
N TRP A 101 3.83 12.25 9.36
CA TRP A 101 3.81 11.58 10.65
C TRP A 101 2.36 11.37 11.08
N THR A 102 1.72 10.30 10.63
CA THR A 102 0.35 10.00 11.10
C THR A 102 0.13 8.51 11.28
N PRO A 103 -0.35 8.07 12.46
CA PRO A 103 -0.70 6.68 12.71
C PRO A 103 -2.04 6.26 12.07
N ASP A 104 -2.80 7.22 11.52
CA ASP A 104 -4.18 6.99 11.07
C ASP A 104 -4.33 7.34 9.58
N VAL A 105 -3.73 6.51 8.71
CA VAL A 105 -4.04 6.51 7.28
C VAL A 105 -5.35 5.77 7.08
N SER A 106 -6.41 6.51 6.73
CA SER A 106 -7.69 5.93 6.37
C SER A 106 -7.81 5.74 4.87
N GLN A 107 -8.57 4.71 4.50
CA GLN A 107 -8.94 4.47 3.11
C GLN A 107 -9.67 5.70 2.56
N SER A 108 -9.40 6.05 1.29
CA SER A 108 -10.01 7.23 0.70
C SER A 108 -11.53 7.06 0.57
N LYS A 109 -12.29 8.09 0.95
CA LYS A 109 -13.73 8.15 0.69
C LYS A 109 -14.06 8.24 -0.81
N ASP A 110 -13.09 8.65 -1.64
CA ASP A 110 -13.25 8.72 -3.10
C ASP A 110 -12.92 7.37 -3.76
N ARG A 111 -13.87 6.43 -3.66
CA ARG A 111 -13.74 5.10 -4.26
C ARG A 111 -13.70 5.14 -5.79
N PRO A 112 -12.99 4.20 -6.43
CA PRO A 112 -13.14 3.95 -7.86
C PRO A 112 -14.62 3.75 -8.23
N LYS A 113 -15.14 4.57 -9.15
CA LYS A 113 -16.53 4.54 -9.62
C LYS A 113 -16.62 3.71 -10.90
N PRO A 114 -17.12 2.47 -10.84
CA PRO A 114 -17.07 1.53 -11.96
C PRO A 114 -17.79 2.03 -13.20
N LYS A 115 -18.88 2.78 -13.02
CA LYS A 115 -19.79 3.21 -14.08
C LYS A 115 -19.24 4.36 -14.92
N THR A 116 -18.37 5.20 -14.36
CA THR A 116 -17.95 6.48 -14.99
C THR A 116 -16.46 6.55 -15.30
N GLU A 117 -15.61 5.84 -14.55
CA GLU A 117 -14.17 5.98 -14.68
C GLU A 117 -13.59 4.94 -15.66
N LYS A 118 -13.67 5.23 -16.96
CA LYS A 118 -12.97 4.46 -18.00
C LYS A 118 -11.49 4.89 -17.97
N SER A 119 -10.57 3.97 -17.72
CA SER A 119 -9.11 4.23 -17.57
C SER A 119 -8.61 4.77 -16.24
N LEU A 120 -9.33 4.57 -15.13
CA LEU A 120 -8.71 4.81 -13.82
C LEU A 120 -7.63 3.75 -13.53
N MET A 121 -6.46 4.21 -13.09
CA MET A 121 -5.42 3.36 -12.51
C MET A 121 -5.60 3.27 -10.99
N VAL A 122 -5.49 2.06 -10.46
CA VAL A 122 -5.61 1.75 -9.03
C VAL A 122 -4.55 0.74 -8.61
N ILE A 123 -4.38 0.59 -7.31
CA ILE A 123 -3.64 -0.52 -6.69
C ILE A 123 -4.62 -1.44 -5.96
N VAL A 124 -4.25 -2.71 -5.84
CA VAL A 124 -4.94 -3.66 -4.96
C VAL A 124 -4.33 -3.59 -3.56
N LYS A 125 -5.15 -3.59 -2.51
CA LYS A 125 -4.69 -3.66 -1.11
C LYS A 125 -5.02 -4.98 -0.39
N GLY A 126 -6.09 -5.66 -0.80
CA GLY A 126 -6.75 -6.70 0.02
C GLY A 126 -6.12 -8.10 -0.02
N SER A 127 -5.06 -8.31 -0.81
CA SER A 127 -4.43 -9.63 -0.99
C SER A 127 -2.91 -9.47 -1.12
N ASP A 128 -2.15 -10.20 -0.31
CA ASP A 128 -0.67 -10.15 -0.29
C ASP A 128 -0.03 -10.53 -1.63
N GLU A 129 -0.71 -11.38 -2.41
CA GLU A 129 -0.26 -11.77 -3.75
C GLU A 129 -0.38 -10.60 -4.74
N ASN A 130 -1.41 -9.76 -4.56
CA ASN A 130 -1.79 -8.72 -5.50
C ASN A 130 -1.43 -7.31 -5.04
N ILE A 131 -1.05 -7.14 -3.78
CA ILE A 131 -0.75 -5.83 -3.22
C ILE A 131 0.38 -5.13 -3.98
N GLY A 132 0.15 -3.86 -4.31
CA GLY A 132 1.08 -3.03 -5.06
C GLY A 132 1.11 -3.25 -6.57
N LYS A 133 0.36 -4.21 -7.12
CA LYS A 133 0.14 -4.28 -8.56
C LYS A 133 -0.66 -3.06 -9.02
N LEU A 134 -0.13 -2.36 -10.01
CA LEU A 134 -0.88 -1.34 -10.74
C LEU A 134 -1.85 -2.04 -11.68
N VAL A 135 -3.12 -1.66 -11.62
CA VAL A 135 -4.16 -2.30 -12.42
C VAL A 135 -5.11 -1.27 -13.01
N ARG A 136 -5.73 -1.67 -14.12
CA ARG A 136 -6.77 -0.88 -14.80
C ARG A 136 -8.02 -1.69 -15.00
N ARG A 137 -9.17 -1.01 -14.90
CA ARG A 137 -10.46 -1.62 -15.17
C ARG A 137 -10.59 -2.04 -16.63
N ILE A 138 -10.86 -3.32 -16.83
CA ILE A 138 -11.29 -3.91 -18.10
C ILE A 138 -12.83 -3.93 -18.14
N HIS A 139 -13.45 -4.57 -17.15
CA HIS A 139 -14.89 -4.80 -17.08
C HIS A 139 -15.42 -4.69 -15.64
N HIS A 140 -16.74 -4.69 -15.46
CA HIS A 140 -17.40 -4.78 -14.16
C HIS A 140 -18.58 -5.74 -14.23
N PHE A 141 -18.81 -6.49 -13.16
CA PHE A 141 -19.88 -7.48 -13.05
C PHE A 141 -20.45 -7.47 -11.63
N TYR A 142 -21.54 -8.20 -11.40
CA TYR A 142 -22.13 -8.38 -10.07
C TYR A 142 -21.98 -9.82 -9.60
N LYS A 143 -21.63 -10.05 -8.34
CA LYS A 143 -21.66 -11.39 -7.73
C LYS A 143 -23.01 -11.67 -7.08
N GLY A 144 -23.67 -12.74 -7.47
CA GLY A 144 -24.96 -13.22 -6.98
C GLY A 144 -26.16 -12.37 -7.41
N SER A 145 -26.20 -11.08 -7.06
CA SER A 145 -27.31 -10.20 -7.42
C SER A 145 -26.86 -8.79 -7.79
N LYS A 146 -27.69 -8.11 -8.60
CA LYS A 146 -27.40 -6.78 -9.17
C LYS A 146 -27.61 -5.65 -8.15
N LEU A 147 -26.79 -5.65 -7.11
CA LEU A 147 -26.76 -4.63 -6.06
C LEU A 147 -25.40 -3.94 -6.06
N ASP A 148 -25.35 -2.64 -5.76
CA ASP A 148 -24.07 -1.89 -5.79
C ASP A 148 -23.02 -2.47 -4.82
N ARG A 149 -23.43 -3.06 -3.69
CA ARG A 149 -22.52 -3.77 -2.76
C ARG A 149 -21.95 -5.09 -3.30
N ASN A 150 -22.52 -5.59 -4.39
CA ASN A 150 -22.12 -6.83 -5.04
C ASN A 150 -21.34 -6.53 -6.33
N LEU A 151 -20.92 -5.28 -6.54
CA LEU A 151 -20.24 -4.84 -7.73
C LEU A 151 -18.75 -5.20 -7.64
N TRP A 152 -18.25 -5.87 -8.67
CA TRP A 152 -16.88 -6.34 -8.78
C TRP A 152 -16.25 -5.86 -10.07
N PHE A 153 -14.92 -5.85 -10.08
CA PHE A 153 -14.15 -5.51 -11.26
C PHE A 153 -13.41 -6.71 -11.82
N THR A 154 -13.28 -6.76 -13.14
CA THR A 154 -12.18 -7.45 -13.80
C THR A 154 -11.12 -6.40 -14.16
N LEU A 155 -9.93 -6.58 -13.62
CA LEU A 155 -8.81 -5.66 -13.68
C LEU A 155 -7.68 -6.31 -14.48
N GLY A 156 -7.06 -5.54 -15.37
CA GLY A 156 -5.84 -5.95 -16.07
C GLY A 156 -4.63 -5.37 -15.36
N VAL A 157 -3.60 -6.19 -15.13
CA VAL A 157 -2.36 -5.73 -14.51
C VAL A 157 -1.51 -4.99 -15.54
N VAL A 158 -1.06 -3.80 -15.18
CA VAL A 158 -0.21 -2.96 -16.02
C VAL A 158 1.19 -2.85 -15.44
N GLN A 159 2.18 -2.75 -16.33
CA GLN A 159 3.57 -2.50 -15.98
C GLN A 159 4.03 -1.20 -16.63
N PHE A 160 4.82 -0.42 -15.90
CA PHE A 160 5.44 0.78 -16.42
C PHE A 160 6.91 0.51 -16.71
N LEU A 161 7.27 0.52 -17.99
CA LEU A 161 8.65 0.42 -18.44
C LEU A 161 9.11 1.82 -18.85
N ALA A 162 10.30 2.24 -18.40
CA ALA A 162 10.80 3.59 -18.65
C ALA A 162 10.88 3.92 -20.16
N GLU A 163 11.17 2.92 -20.98
CA GLU A 163 11.39 3.07 -22.42
C GLU A 163 10.11 3.03 -23.25
N THR A 164 9.17 2.14 -22.91
CA THR A 164 7.94 1.91 -23.70
C THR A 164 6.69 2.50 -23.03
N GLY A 165 6.81 2.98 -21.79
CA GLY A 165 5.69 3.45 -20.99
C GLY A 165 4.83 2.31 -20.43
N GLU A 166 3.54 2.56 -20.32
CA GLU A 166 2.57 1.60 -19.79
C GLU A 166 2.30 0.46 -20.78
N THR A 167 2.34 -0.78 -20.29
CA THR A 167 1.98 -1.98 -21.03
C THR A 167 0.98 -2.82 -20.23
N LEU A 168 0.04 -3.46 -20.93
CA LEU A 168 -0.92 -4.39 -20.34
C LEU A 168 -0.32 -5.80 -20.37
N THR A 169 -0.27 -6.45 -19.21
CA THR A 169 0.16 -7.83 -19.10
C THR A 169 -1.00 -8.79 -19.42
N SER A 170 -0.71 -10.09 -19.53
CA SER A 170 -1.74 -11.13 -19.65
C SER A 170 -2.49 -11.40 -18.34
N GLU A 171 -1.99 -10.89 -17.20
CA GLU A 171 -2.56 -11.14 -15.89
C GLU A 171 -3.86 -10.34 -15.65
N ARG A 172 -4.86 -11.02 -15.11
CA ARG A 172 -6.16 -10.45 -14.74
C ARG A 172 -6.50 -10.74 -13.29
N ILE A 173 -7.05 -9.73 -12.60
CA ILE A 173 -7.41 -9.80 -11.18
C ILE A 173 -8.87 -9.41 -11.05
N GLU A 174 -9.62 -10.15 -10.23
CA GLU A 174 -10.97 -9.75 -9.83
C GLU A 174 -10.98 -9.23 -8.41
N SER A 175 -11.55 -8.04 -8.21
CA SER A 175 -11.51 -7.38 -6.91
C SER A 175 -12.76 -6.55 -6.65
N HIS A 176 -13.15 -6.45 -5.38
CA HIS A 176 -14.17 -5.51 -4.93
C HIS A 176 -13.61 -4.08 -4.96
N PRO A 177 -14.42 -3.04 -5.26
CA PRO A 177 -13.99 -1.64 -5.21
C PRO A 177 -13.38 -1.20 -3.88
N ASP A 178 -13.83 -1.78 -2.77
CA ASP A 178 -13.29 -1.48 -1.45
C ASP A 178 -11.88 -2.01 -1.23
N ASP A 179 -11.38 -2.90 -2.08
CA ASP A 179 -10.01 -3.43 -2.03
C ASP A 179 -9.05 -2.69 -2.96
N LEU A 180 -9.48 -1.53 -3.46
CA LEU A 180 -8.74 -0.74 -4.42
C LEU A 180 -8.51 0.67 -3.89
N GLU A 181 -7.32 1.20 -4.16
CA GLU A 181 -6.99 2.60 -3.86
C GLU A 181 -6.49 3.30 -5.12
N LYS A 182 -6.91 4.55 -5.31
CA LYS A 182 -6.54 5.35 -6.48
C LYS A 182 -5.07 5.74 -6.38
N VAL A 183 -4.37 5.74 -7.51
CA VAL A 183 -3.02 6.30 -7.59
C VAL A 183 -3.02 7.69 -8.22
N GLN A 184 -1.97 8.45 -8.00
CA GLN A 184 -1.72 9.65 -8.79
C GLN A 184 -1.24 9.24 -10.18
N GLU A 185 -1.98 9.61 -11.21
CA GLU A 185 -1.58 9.41 -12.60
C GLU A 185 -1.51 10.76 -13.32
N SER A 186 -0.55 10.90 -14.24
CA SER A 186 -0.47 12.06 -15.12
C SER A 186 -1.52 11.96 -16.22
N MET A 187 -1.87 13.11 -16.82
CA MET A 187 -2.83 13.14 -17.92
C MET A 187 -2.32 12.40 -19.16
N GLU A 188 -1.00 12.39 -19.39
CA GLU A 188 -0.33 11.69 -20.49
C GLU A 188 -0.43 10.17 -20.31
N VAL A 189 -0.21 9.68 -19.09
CA VAL A 189 -0.41 8.26 -18.74
C VAL A 189 -1.86 7.86 -18.96
N ARG A 190 -2.81 8.68 -18.48
CA ARG A 190 -4.24 8.41 -18.66
C ARG A 190 -4.69 8.38 -20.12
N LYS A 191 -4.14 9.25 -20.98
CA LYS A 191 -4.41 9.24 -22.42
C LYS A 191 -3.89 7.96 -23.08
N ARG A 192 -2.66 7.54 -22.76
CA ARG A 192 -2.05 6.31 -23.29
C ARG A 192 -2.82 5.05 -22.88
N SER A 193 -3.34 5.03 -21.66
CA SER A 193 -4.19 3.94 -21.17
C SER A 193 -5.36 3.60 -22.10
N ALA A 194 -5.98 4.59 -22.74
CA ALA A 194 -7.11 4.32 -23.63
C ALA A 194 -6.70 3.43 -24.81
N LEU A 195 -5.49 3.62 -25.34
CA LEU A 195 -4.93 2.81 -26.43
C LEU A 195 -4.52 1.43 -25.93
N VAL A 196 -3.78 1.37 -24.82
CA VAL A 196 -3.29 0.11 -24.21
C VAL A 196 -4.44 -0.83 -23.85
N MET A 197 -5.55 -0.29 -23.35
CA MET A 197 -6.70 -1.07 -22.90
C MET A 197 -7.74 -1.33 -23.99
N ALA A 198 -7.55 -0.84 -25.22
CA ALA A 198 -8.58 -0.90 -26.26
C ALA A 198 -9.01 -2.34 -26.59
N ALA A 199 -8.05 -3.20 -26.94
CA ALA A 199 -8.30 -4.59 -27.28
C ALA A 199 -8.95 -5.36 -26.12
N ALA A 200 -8.39 -5.23 -24.91
CA ALA A 200 -8.92 -5.89 -23.73
C ALA A 200 -10.35 -5.45 -23.39
N ARG A 201 -10.72 -4.19 -23.67
CA ARG A 201 -12.09 -3.69 -23.44
C ARG A 201 -13.05 -4.10 -24.55
N ASP A 202 -12.56 -4.23 -25.78
CA ASP A 202 -13.37 -4.70 -26.90
C ASP A 202 -13.86 -6.14 -26.66
N GLU A 203 -13.08 -7.00 -25.99
CA GLU A 203 -13.51 -8.34 -25.55
C GLU A 203 -14.82 -8.31 -24.72
N PHE A 204 -14.99 -7.25 -23.92
CA PHE A 204 -16.14 -7.08 -23.01
C PHE A 204 -17.15 -6.04 -23.51
N ARG A 205 -16.96 -5.49 -24.71
CA ARG A 205 -17.78 -4.38 -25.22
C ARG A 205 -19.25 -4.76 -25.40
N PHE A 206 -19.52 -6.02 -25.73
CA PHE A 206 -20.87 -6.55 -25.93
C PHE A 206 -21.41 -7.30 -24.72
N GLN A 207 -20.57 -7.53 -23.72
CA GLN A 207 -20.96 -8.14 -22.46
C GLN A 207 -21.51 -7.02 -21.59
N GLY A 208 -22.84 -6.90 -21.52
CA GLY A 208 -23.49 -6.03 -20.55
C GLY A 208 -23.08 -6.39 -19.12
N PRO A 209 -23.54 -5.65 -18.10
CA PRO A 209 -23.25 -5.99 -16.71
C PRO A 209 -23.80 -7.39 -16.39
N GLU A 210 -22.89 -8.37 -16.33
CA GLU A 210 -23.15 -9.77 -16.03
C GLU A 210 -23.43 -9.94 -14.53
N VAL A 211 -24.32 -10.88 -14.19
CA VAL A 211 -24.45 -11.40 -12.83
C VAL A 211 -23.81 -12.78 -12.83
N ARG A 212 -22.73 -12.93 -12.08
CA ARG A 212 -22.03 -14.21 -11.91
C ARG A 212 -22.48 -14.88 -10.61
N PRO A 213 -22.55 -16.22 -10.56
CA PRO A 213 -22.89 -16.94 -9.35
C PRO A 213 -21.93 -16.62 -8.19
#